data_AF-A0A3D2EWH1-F1
#
_entry.id   AF-A0A3D2EWH1-F1
#
_cell.length_a   1.000
_cell.length_b   1.000
_cell.length_c   1.000
_cell.angle_alpha   90.00
_cell.angle_beta   90.00
_cell.angle_gamma   90.00
#
_symmetry.space_group_name_H-M   'P 1'
#
loop_
_entity.id
_entity.type
_entity.pdbx_description
1 polymer ?
#
loop_
_entity_poly.entity_id
_entity_poly.type
_entity_poly.pdbx_seq_one_letter_code
_entity_poly.pdbx_strand_id
1 'polypeptide(L)'
;EAGKEAQQAITHIALLAKYSLPKALDRYNETRFSLLQCTPVTGRKHQIRRHLKHIAHPIIGDSRHGKGPLNRACAAYFGLGRLWLHCQQIQLVKQDGSALSLQANIDEDFETLLNQLSAYKV
;
A
#
# COMPACT_ATOMS: atom_id res chain seq x y z
N GLU A 1 -6.62 -26.06 17.78
CA GLU A 1 -6.55 -26.02 16.30
C GLU A 1 -5.12 -26.34 15.88
N ALA A 2 -4.92 -27.38 15.08
CA ALA A 2 -3.59 -27.76 14.58
C ALA A 2 -3.01 -26.59 13.76
N GLY A 3 -1.84 -26.09 14.17
CA GLY A 3 -1.18 -24.95 13.55
C GLY A 3 -0.89 -25.26 12.08
N LYS A 4 -1.61 -24.59 11.16
CA LYS A 4 -1.31 -24.67 9.73
C LYS A 4 0.15 -24.29 9.50
N GLU A 5 0.87 -25.13 8.79
CA GLU A 5 2.26 -24.88 8.41
C GLU A 5 2.40 -23.53 7.70
N ALA A 6 3.55 -22.89 7.92
CA ALA A 6 3.88 -21.64 7.27
C ALA A 6 3.96 -21.85 5.75
N GLN A 7 3.09 -21.15 5.03
CA GLN A 7 3.05 -21.22 3.56
C GLN A 7 4.00 -20.18 2.98
N GLN A 8 4.71 -20.55 1.91
CA GLN A 8 5.51 -19.59 1.16
C GLN A 8 4.63 -18.46 0.62
N ALA A 9 5.17 -17.24 0.70
CA ALA A 9 4.55 -16.00 0.28
C ALA A 9 5.58 -15.10 -0.41
N ILE A 10 5.31 -14.69 -1.65
CA ILE A 10 6.26 -13.92 -2.49
C ILE A 10 5.55 -12.71 -3.09
N THR A 11 6.13 -11.52 -2.91
CA THR A 11 5.66 -10.25 -3.49
C THR A 11 6.85 -9.49 -4.05
N HIS A 12 6.80 -9.14 -5.34
CA HIS A 12 7.73 -8.19 -5.93
C HIS A 12 7.26 -6.76 -5.63
N ILE A 13 8.21 -5.88 -5.35
CA ILE A 13 7.95 -4.48 -4.99
C ILE A 13 8.82 -3.60 -5.91
N ALA A 14 8.19 -2.62 -6.54
CA ALA A 14 8.86 -1.55 -7.26
C ALA A 14 8.48 -0.20 -6.66
N LEU A 15 9.47 0.66 -6.46
CA LEU A 15 9.25 2.03 -6.00
C LEU A 15 8.81 2.90 -7.18
N LEU A 16 7.67 3.57 -7.05
CA LEU A 16 7.15 4.49 -8.08
C LEU A 16 7.47 5.95 -7.76
N ALA A 17 7.38 6.35 -6.49
CA ALA A 17 7.69 7.70 -6.04
C ALA A 17 8.05 7.74 -4.55
N LYS A 18 8.85 8.73 -4.16
CA LYS A 18 9.11 9.10 -2.76
C LYS A 18 8.53 10.49 -2.49
N TYR A 19 8.15 10.71 -1.24
CA TYR A 19 7.67 12.00 -0.78
C TYR A 19 8.29 12.31 0.59
N SER A 20 8.69 13.56 0.80
CA SER A 20 9.13 14.05 2.11
C SER A 20 8.32 15.27 2.53
N LEU A 21 7.40 15.07 3.47
CA LEU A 21 6.59 16.11 4.06
C LEU A 21 7.37 16.75 5.21
N PRO A 22 7.64 18.09 5.20
CA PRO A 22 8.36 18.79 6.26
C PRO A 22 7.47 19.02 7.51
N LYS A 23 6.82 17.95 7.98
CA LYS A 23 5.96 17.93 9.15
C LYS A 23 6.19 16.64 9.93
N ALA A 24 6.30 16.77 11.24
CA ALA A 24 6.40 15.64 12.15
C ALA A 24 5.00 15.06 12.44
N LEU A 25 4.57 14.06 11.65
CA LEU A 25 3.34 13.30 11.93
C LEU A 25 3.59 12.09 12.84
N ASP A 26 4.86 11.77 13.10
CA ASP A 26 5.35 10.74 14.02
C ASP A 26 6.61 11.28 14.71
N ARG A 27 7.41 10.42 15.34
CA ARG A 27 8.64 10.76 16.06
C ARG A 27 9.77 11.44 15.26
N TYR A 28 9.61 11.68 13.97
CA TYR A 28 10.65 12.27 13.11
C TYR A 28 10.23 13.67 12.66
N ASN A 29 11.22 14.56 12.46
CA ASN A 29 10.98 15.96 12.06
C ASN A 29 10.26 16.09 10.70
N GLU A 30 10.49 15.13 9.80
CA GLU A 30 9.80 14.99 8.52
C GLU A 30 9.07 13.66 8.46
N THR A 31 7.97 13.61 7.69
CA THR A 31 7.23 12.39 7.42
C THR A 31 7.46 11.95 6.00
N ARG A 32 7.95 10.72 5.83
CA ARG A 32 8.32 10.17 4.52
C ARG A 32 7.31 9.14 4.06
N PHE A 33 6.96 9.20 2.79
CA PHE A 33 6.07 8.26 2.15
C PHE A 33 6.72 7.66 0.91
N SER A 34 6.23 6.49 0.50
CA SER A 34 6.63 5.86 -0.75
C SER A 34 5.38 5.30 -1.43
N LEU A 35 5.22 5.65 -2.71
CA LEU A 35 4.25 5.01 -3.58
C LEU A 35 4.92 3.77 -4.18
N LEU A 36 4.32 2.61 -3.97
CA LEU A 36 4.87 1.32 -4.36
C LEU A 36 3.92 0.61 -5.31
N GLN A 37 4.47 0.02 -6.37
CA GLN A 37 3.81 -1.04 -7.12
C GLN A 37 4.15 -2.37 -6.45
N CYS A 38 3.13 -3.14 -6.09
CA CYS A 38 3.29 -4.45 -5.47
C CYS A 38 2.67 -5.52 -6.38
N THR A 39 3.47 -6.50 -6.79
CA THR A 39 3.03 -7.63 -7.61
C THR A 39 3.11 -8.92 -6.78
N PRO A 40 2.01 -9.38 -6.17
CA PRO A 40 1.99 -10.63 -5.43
C PRO A 40 2.09 -11.82 -6.40
N VAL A 41 3.13 -12.65 -6.25
CA VAL A 41 3.28 -13.92 -6.99
C VAL A 41 2.39 -15.01 -6.38
N THR A 42 2.19 -14.93 -5.06
CA THR A 42 1.27 -15.79 -4.30
C THR A 42 0.11 -14.97 -3.72
N GLY A 43 -1.02 -15.62 -3.39
CA GLY A 43 -2.24 -14.96 -2.91
C GLY A 43 -2.56 -15.17 -1.42
N ARG A 44 -1.59 -15.09 -0.50
CA ARG A 44 -1.85 -15.35 0.94
C ARG A 44 -2.66 -14.22 1.59
N LYS A 45 -3.39 -14.54 2.66
CA LYS A 45 -4.23 -13.57 3.39
C LYS A 45 -3.39 -12.40 3.91
N HIS A 46 -3.76 -11.18 3.51
CA HIS A 46 -3.07 -9.92 3.83
C HIS A 46 -1.58 -9.90 3.42
N GLN A 47 -1.17 -10.65 2.40
CA GLN A 47 0.23 -10.85 2.05
C GLN A 47 1.02 -9.54 1.91
N ILE A 48 0.60 -8.63 1.02
CA ILE A 48 1.28 -7.35 0.78
C ILE A 48 1.41 -6.55 2.08
N ARG A 49 0.32 -6.44 2.84
CA ARG A 49 0.26 -5.72 4.12
C ARG A 49 1.26 -6.26 5.14
N ARG A 50 1.35 -7.60 5.26
CA ARG A 50 2.29 -8.28 6.17
C ARG A 50 3.74 -8.14 5.71
N HIS A 51 4.00 -8.30 4.42
CA HIS A 51 5.35 -8.14 3.85
C HIS A 51 5.88 -6.72 4.07
N LEU A 52 5.07 -5.71 3.75
CA LEU A 52 5.41 -4.31 3.94
C LEU A 52 5.63 -3.95 5.42
N LYS A 53 4.79 -4.47 6.33
CA LYS A 53 5.05 -4.37 7.77
C LYS A 53 6.38 -5.00 8.17
N HIS A 54 6.67 -6.20 7.66
CA HIS A 54 7.87 -6.96 8.02
C HIS A 54 9.16 -6.24 7.66
N ILE A 55 9.20 -5.54 6.52
CA ILE A 55 10.34 -4.71 6.11
C ILE A 55 10.30 -3.28 6.70
N ALA A 56 9.51 -3.05 7.75
CA ALA A 56 9.33 -1.76 8.43
C ALA A 56 8.73 -0.62 7.59
N HIS A 57 8.04 -0.93 6.49
CA HIS A 57 7.34 0.03 5.62
C HIS A 57 5.83 -0.25 5.55
N PRO A 58 5.10 -0.28 6.68
CA PRO A 58 3.69 -0.64 6.66
C PRO A 58 2.84 0.36 5.87
N ILE A 59 1.75 -0.14 5.27
CA ILE A 59 0.79 0.68 4.52
C ILE A 59 0.08 1.65 5.46
N ILE A 60 -0.02 2.92 5.06
CA ILE A 60 -0.76 3.95 5.79
C ILE A 60 -2.25 3.60 5.83
N GLY A 61 -2.87 3.80 6.98
CA GLY A 61 -4.28 3.48 7.22
C GLY A 61 -4.58 2.00 7.43
N ASP A 62 -3.56 1.13 7.44
CA ASP A 62 -3.74 -0.27 7.83
C ASP A 62 -3.98 -0.40 9.34
N SER A 63 -5.20 -0.77 9.75
CA SER A 63 -5.58 -0.92 11.16
C SER A 63 -4.97 -2.13 11.87
N ARG A 64 -4.49 -3.14 11.15
CA ARG A 64 -3.98 -4.40 11.72
C ARG A 64 -2.46 -4.55 11.61
N HIS A 65 -1.91 -4.11 10.49
CA HIS A 65 -0.50 -4.23 10.18
C HIS A 65 0.21 -2.87 10.05
N GLY A 66 -0.50 -1.76 10.29
CA GLY A 66 0.04 -0.40 10.29
C GLY A 66 0.47 0.13 11.65
N LYS A 67 0.70 1.45 11.70
CA LYS A 67 1.07 2.20 12.89
C LYS A 67 -0.09 3.11 13.31
N GLY A 68 -0.77 2.77 14.40
CA GLY A 68 -1.97 3.49 14.87
C GLY A 68 -1.80 5.02 14.99
N PRO A 69 -0.76 5.53 15.71
CA PRO A 69 -0.53 6.96 15.82
C PRO A 69 -0.31 7.65 14.48
N LEU A 70 0.58 7.10 13.63
CA LEU A 70 0.85 7.64 12.29
C LEU A 70 -0.40 7.61 11.39
N ASN A 71 -1.20 6.55 11.45
CA ASN A 71 -2.46 6.46 10.69
C ASN A 71 -3.43 7.57 11.09
N ARG A 72 -3.61 7.81 12.41
CA ARG A 72 -4.47 8.89 12.89
C ARG A 72 -3.94 10.27 12.50
N ALA A 73 -2.63 10.48 12.62
CA ALA A 73 -1.99 11.74 12.23
C ALA A 73 -2.13 12.01 10.73
N CYS A 74 -1.93 10.99 9.88
CA CYS A 74 -2.13 11.10 8.43
C CYS A 74 -3.60 11.36 8.10
N ALA A 75 -4.55 10.64 8.72
CA ALA A 75 -5.97 10.84 8.48
C ALA A 75 -6.42 12.25 8.88
N ALA A 76 -5.95 12.77 10.02
CA ALA A 76 -6.24 14.13 10.45
C ALA A 76 -5.58 15.18 9.54
N TYR A 77 -4.38 14.91 9.01
CA TYR A 77 -3.65 15.85 8.17
C TYR A 77 -4.21 15.93 6.74
N PHE A 78 -4.47 14.79 6.11
CA PHE A 78 -4.96 14.71 4.72
C PHE A 78 -6.50 14.76 4.62
N GLY A 79 -7.22 14.63 5.74
CA GLY A 79 -8.68 14.55 5.78
C GLY A 79 -9.25 13.21 5.30
N LEU A 80 -8.39 12.23 4.99
CA LEU A 80 -8.76 10.94 4.39
C LEU A 80 -8.19 9.79 5.22
N GLY A 81 -9.06 8.87 5.67
CA GLY A 81 -8.70 7.79 6.59
C GLY A 81 -9.15 6.42 6.10
N ARG A 82 -8.29 5.74 5.32
CA ARG A 82 -8.56 4.38 4.80
C ARG A 82 -7.26 3.63 4.53
N LEU A 83 -7.38 2.32 4.24
CA LEU A 83 -6.25 1.54 3.76
C LEU A 83 -5.86 2.00 2.35
N TRP A 84 -4.65 2.50 2.18
CA TRP A 84 -4.10 2.93 0.89
C TRP A 84 -3.47 1.76 0.13
N LEU A 85 -4.33 0.82 -0.30
CA LEU A 85 -3.97 -0.32 -1.13
C LEU A 85 -5.03 -0.48 -2.22
N HIS A 86 -4.63 -0.33 -3.48
CA HIS A 86 -5.51 -0.41 -4.64
C HIS A 86 -5.07 -1.55 -5.57
N CYS A 87 -6.03 -2.30 -6.11
CA CYS A 87 -5.75 -3.30 -7.14
C CYS A 87 -5.89 -2.65 -8.51
N GLN A 88 -4.77 -2.14 -9.03
CA GLN A 88 -4.74 -1.41 -10.30
C GLN A 88 -4.97 -2.32 -11.51
N GLN A 89 -4.41 -3.54 -11.49
CA GLN A 89 -4.45 -4.45 -12.64
C GLN A 89 -4.56 -5.90 -12.18
N ILE A 90 -5.36 -6.67 -12.92
CA ILE A 90 -5.45 -8.13 -12.84
C ILE A 90 -5.22 -8.68 -14.24
N GLN A 91 -4.32 -9.67 -14.34
CA GLN A 91 -4.08 -10.42 -15.57
C GLN A 91 -4.39 -11.89 -15.32
N LEU A 92 -5.21 -12.47 -16.19
CA LEU A 92 -5.67 -13.86 -16.11
C LEU A 92 -5.57 -14.50 -17.49
N VAL A 93 -5.50 -15.82 -17.52
CA VAL A 93 -5.68 -16.60 -18.73
C VAL A 93 -7.12 -17.13 -18.72
N LYS A 94 -7.87 -16.89 -19.79
CA LYS A 94 -9.23 -17.41 -19.95
C LYS A 94 -9.21 -18.92 -20.20
N GLN A 95 -10.36 -19.58 -20.10
CA GLN A 95 -10.50 -21.01 -20.38
C GLN A 95 -10.08 -21.39 -21.82
N ASP A 96 -10.22 -20.46 -22.76
CA ASP A 96 -9.82 -20.60 -24.16
C ASP A 96 -8.30 -20.37 -24.40
N GLY A 97 -7.53 -20.12 -23.33
CA GLY A 97 -6.08 -19.86 -23.40
C GLY A 97 -5.70 -18.42 -23.76
N SER A 98 -6.66 -17.56 -24.12
CA SER A 98 -6.34 -16.16 -24.43
C SER A 98 -6.21 -15.30 -23.16
N ALA A 99 -5.40 -14.25 -23.25
CA ALA A 99 -5.14 -13.36 -22.13
C ALA A 99 -6.32 -12.42 -21.87
N LEU A 100 -6.66 -12.24 -20.59
CA LEU A 100 -7.58 -11.22 -20.10
C LEU A 100 -6.81 -10.26 -19.20
N SER A 101 -6.84 -8.98 -19.53
CA SER A 101 -6.27 -7.91 -18.71
C SER A 101 -7.38 -6.98 -18.27
N LEU A 102 -7.58 -6.85 -16.97
CA LEU A 102 -8.52 -5.92 -16.36
C LEU A 102 -7.74 -4.84 -15.63
N GLN A 103 -8.14 -3.59 -15.81
CA GLN A 103 -7.54 -2.44 -15.12
C GLN A 103 -8.63 -1.66 -14.40
N ALA A 104 -8.29 -1.16 -13.22
CA ALA A 104 -9.14 -0.28 -12.43
C ALA A 104 -8.40 1.02 -12.17
N ASN A 105 -9.03 2.14 -12.52
CA ASN A 105 -8.54 3.45 -12.12
C ASN A 105 -8.54 3.55 -10.59
N ILE A 106 -7.64 4.37 -10.07
CA ILE A 106 -7.68 4.77 -8.67
C ILE A 106 -8.97 5.56 -8.41
N ASP A 107 -9.47 5.53 -7.18
CA ASP A 107 -10.65 6.30 -6.79
C ASP A 107 -10.28 7.75 -6.43
N GLU A 108 -11.30 8.60 -6.30
CA GLU A 108 -11.17 10.03 -6.02
C GLU A 108 -10.37 10.32 -4.74
N ASP A 109 -10.55 9.50 -3.70
CA ASP A 109 -9.78 9.60 -2.45
C ASP A 109 -8.27 9.42 -2.70
N PHE A 110 -7.91 8.40 -3.49
CA PHE A 110 -6.51 8.11 -3.79
C PHE A 110 -5.91 9.19 -4.68
N GLU A 111 -6.63 9.68 -5.68
CA GLU A 111 -6.23 10.82 -6.50
C GLU A 111 -6.01 12.07 -5.65
N THR A 112 -6.96 12.38 -4.75
CA THR A 112 -6.88 13.51 -3.82
C THR A 112 -5.62 13.42 -2.95
N LEU A 113 -5.34 12.25 -2.37
CA LEU A 113 -4.14 12.03 -1.57
C LEU A 113 -2.86 12.23 -2.40
N LEU A 114 -2.78 11.65 -3.60
CA LEU A 114 -1.60 11.80 -4.47
C LEU A 114 -1.39 13.25 -4.89
N ASN A 115 -2.45 13.99 -5.16
CA ASN A 115 -2.40 15.41 -5.47
C ASN A 115 -1.89 16.23 -4.28
N GLN A 116 -2.38 15.96 -3.07
CA GLN A 116 -1.86 16.60 -1.84
C GLN A 116 -0.38 16.28 -1.59
N LEU A 117 0.08 15.07 -1.93
CA LEU A 117 1.47 14.66 -1.80
C LEU A 117 2.39 15.20 -2.91
N SER A 118 1.83 15.58 -4.07
CA SER A 118 2.60 15.93 -5.27
C SER A 118 3.63 17.04 -5.04
N ALA A 119 3.30 18.03 -4.21
CA ALA A 119 4.18 19.14 -3.85
C ALA A 119 5.41 18.73 -3.02
N TYR A 120 5.42 17.52 -2.46
CA TYR A 120 6.46 16.99 -1.58
C TYR A 120 7.27 15.86 -2.22
N LYS A 121 7.13 15.64 -3.54
CA LYS A 121 7.84 14.59 -4.27
C LYS A 121 9.34 14.88 -4.30
N VAL A 122 10.15 13.84 -4.05
CA VAL A 122 11.63 13.87 -4.04
C VAL A 122 12.21 12.77 -4.92
#